data_AF-T2IZ85-F1
#
_entry.id   AF-T2IZ85-F1
#
_cell.length_a   1.000
_cell.length_b   1.000
_cell.length_c   1.000
_cell.angle_alpha   90.00
_cell.angle_beta   90.00
_cell.angle_gamma   90.00
#
_symmetry.space_group_name_H-M   'P 1'
#
loop_
_entity.id
_entity.type
_entity.pdbx_description
1 polymer ?
#
loop_
_entity_poly.entity_id
_entity_poly.type
_entity_poly.pdbx_seq_one_letter_code
_entity_poly.pdbx_strand_id
1 'polypeptide(L)' 'MTFRESSIFNIEDDLGNKKTINCNERYYVPSEITWLLQTLNFKKIEIFGAKLGAFSRNDSLSPDNYEMLVIAQK' A
#
# COMPACT_ATOMS: atom_id res chain seq x y z
N MET A 1 -13.18 -13.47 -2.37
CA MET A 1 -12.74 -12.33 -1.55
C MET A 1 -12.32 -11.22 -2.50
N THR A 2 -12.84 -10.02 -2.32
CA THR A 2 -12.34 -8.82 -2.99
C THR A 2 -11.27 -8.20 -2.10
N PHE A 3 -10.14 -7.76 -2.65
CA PHE A 3 -9.09 -6.99 -1.94
C PHE A 3 -9.56 -5.56 -1.60
N ARG A 4 -10.75 -5.45 -1.00
CA ARG A 4 -11.42 -4.20 -0.64
C ARG A 4 -12.03 -4.39 0.72
N GLU A 5 -11.83 -3.40 1.58
CA GLU A 5 -12.33 -3.39 2.94
C GLU A 5 -12.96 -2.04 3.24
N SER A 6 -14.14 -2.07 3.83
CA SER A 6 -14.80 -0.88 4.38
C SER A 6 -14.90 -1.08 5.88
N SER A 7 -14.39 -0.13 6.65
CA SER A 7 -14.38 -0.20 8.11
C SER A 7 -14.84 1.13 8.72
N ILE A 8 -15.41 1.06 9.92
CA ILE A 8 -15.87 2.24 10.68
C ILE A 8 -15.18 2.20 12.03
N PHE A 9 -14.35 3.21 12.30
CA PHE A 9 -13.67 3.38 13.58
C PHE A 9 -14.37 4.45 14.41
N ASN A 10 -14.69 4.12 15.66
CA ASN A 10 -15.21 5.08 16.61
C ASN A 10 -14.14 5.35 17.67
N ILE A 11 -13.71 6.60 17.78
CA ILE A 11 -12.69 7.07 18.72
C ILE A 11 -13.28 8.19 19.56
N GLU A 12 -12.94 8.22 20.84
CA GLU A 12 -13.26 9.32 21.74
C GLU A 12 -12.01 10.19 21.89
N ASP A 13 -12.15 11.52 21.75
CA ASP A 13 -11.03 12.43 21.99
C ASP A 13 -10.85 12.75 23.48
N ASP A 14 -9.76 13.44 23.81
CA ASP A 14 -9.41 13.79 25.20
C ASP A 14 -10.47 14.67 25.91
N LEU A 15 -11.44 15.20 25.16
CA LEU A 15 -12.55 16.02 25.66
C LEU A 15 -13.88 15.25 25.72
N GLY A 16 -13.87 13.93 25.44
CA GLY A 16 -15.05 13.07 25.49
C GLY A 16 -15.93 13.14 24.23
N ASN A 17 -15.49 13.80 23.16
CA ASN A 17 -16.27 13.87 21.92
C ASN A 17 -16.04 12.60 21.09
N LYS A 18 -17.14 11.94 20.72
CA LYS A 18 -17.10 10.78 19.83
C LYS A 18 -16.85 11.23 18.39
N LYS A 19 -15.80 10.69 17.78
CA LYS A 19 -15.47 10.81 16.37
C LYS A 19 -15.71 9.47 15.68
N THR A 20 -16.39 9.52 14.55
CA THR A 20 -16.58 8.35 13.68
C THR A 20 -15.77 8.57 12.40
N ILE A 21 -14.88 7.62 12.10
CA ILE A 21 -14.02 7.62 10.92
C ILE A 21 -14.50 6.48 10.02
N ASN A 22 -14.89 6.83 8.79
CA ASN A 22 -15.25 5.84 7.77
C ASN A 22 -14.02 5.61 6.87
N CYS A 23 -13.53 4.38 6.84
CA CYS A 23 -12.37 3.97 6.07
C CYS A 23 -12.81 3.12 4.87
N ASN A 24 -12.10 3.29 3.75
CA ASN A 24 -12.26 2.50 2.54
C ASN A 24 -10.86 2.18 2.00
N GLU A 25 -10.49 0.91 2.12
CA GLU A 25 -9.15 0.40 1.84
C GLU A 25 -9.21 -0.54 0.64
N ARG A 26 -8.17 -0.46 -0.19
CA ARG A 26 -7.96 -1.38 -1.29
C ARG A 26 -6.55 -1.91 -1.25
N TYR A 27 -6.45 -3.22 -1.16
CA TYR A 27 -5.18 -3.91 -1.16
C TYR A 27 -4.81 -4.28 -2.59
N TYR A 28 -3.51 -4.22 -2.89
CA TYR A 28 -2.96 -4.63 -4.16
C TYR A 28 -1.83 -5.62 -3.92
N VAL A 29 -1.88 -6.75 -4.61
CA VAL A 29 -0.76 -7.70 -4.63
C VAL A 29 0.33 -7.22 -5.60
N PRO A 30 1.60 -7.64 -5.43
CA PRO A 30 2.70 -7.19 -6.28
C PRO A 30 2.44 -7.41 -7.79
N SER A 31 1.80 -8.53 -8.14
CA SER A 31 1.46 -8.84 -9.53
C SER A 31 0.38 -7.92 -10.10
N GLU A 32 -0.60 -7.48 -9.31
CA GLU A 32 -1.65 -6.54 -9.75
C GLU A 32 -1.04 -5.16 -10.00
N ILE A 33 -0.14 -4.69 -9.12
CA ILE A 33 0.61 -3.44 -9.35
C ILE A 33 1.43 -3.50 -10.63
N THR A 34 2.15 -4.60 -10.85
CA THR A 34 2.95 -4.80 -12.05
C THR A 34 2.09 -4.73 -13.30
N TRP A 35 0.96 -5.44 -13.30
CA TRP A 35 0.02 -5.44 -14.42
C TRP A 35 -0.56 -4.03 -14.68
N LEU A 36 -1.03 -3.33 -13.65
CA LEU A 36 -1.57 -1.98 -13.78
C LEU A 36 -0.54 -1.02 -14.40
N LEU A 37 0.72 -1.06 -13.95
CA LEU A 37 1.78 -0.22 -14.51
C LEU A 37 2.14 -0.60 -15.95
N GLN A 38 2.09 -1.89 -16.30
CA GLN A 38 2.26 -2.33 -17.69
C GLN A 38 1.15 -1.79 -18.60
N THR A 39 -0.12 -1.76 -18.13
CA THR A 39 -1.23 -1.17 -18.91
C THR A 39 -1.07 0.33 -19.15
N LEU A 40 -0.26 1.01 -18.33
CA LEU A 40 0.11 2.41 -18.48
C LEU A 40 1.42 2.61 -19.28
N ASN A 41 1.91 1.55 -19.94
CA ASN A 41 3.09 1.54 -20.80
C ASN A 41 4.42 1.83 -20.08
N PHE A 42 4.53 1.53 -18.78
CA PHE A 42 5.84 1.52 -18.11
C PHE A 42 6.69 0.33 -18.58
N LYS A 43 7.96 0.60 -18.91
CA LYS A 43 8.89 -0.39 -19.49
C LYS A 43 9.62 -1.20 -18.43
N LYS A 44 10.00 -0.55 -17.32
CA LYS A 44 10.69 -1.19 -16.21
C LYS A 44 9.87 -1.00 -14.95
N ILE A 45 9.55 -2.09 -14.26
CA ILE A 45 8.82 -2.09 -12.99
C ILE A 45 9.59 -3.00 -12.04
N GLU A 46 9.98 -2.46 -10.91
CA GLU A 46 10.73 -3.17 -9.88
C GLU A 46 10.03 -2.93 -8.53
N ILE A 47 9.88 -4.00 -7.73
CA ILE A 47 9.20 -3.94 -6.43
C ILE A 47 10.15 -4.46 -5.35
N PHE A 48 10.28 -3.69 -4.28
CA PHE A 48 11.19 -3.91 -3.15
C PHE A 48 10.43 -3.78 -1.83
N GLY A 49 11.04 -4.20 -0.72
CA GLY A 49 10.52 -3.90 0.61
C GLY A 49 10.72 -2.42 0.95
N ALA A 50 9.67 -1.73 1.39
CA ALA A 50 9.79 -0.34 1.84
C ALA A 50 10.16 -0.30 3.34
N LYS A 51 11.18 0.49 3.66
CA LYS A 51 11.56 0.85 5.03
C LYS A 51 11.42 2.34 5.18
N LEU A 52 10.54 2.78 6.07
CA LEU A 52 10.24 4.19 6.28
C LEU A 52 11.52 4.97 6.63
N GLY A 53 11.85 5.99 5.82
CA GLY A 53 13.06 6.81 5.98
C GLY A 53 14.36 6.18 5.46
N ALA A 54 14.34 4.94 4.96
CA ALA A 54 15.51 4.22 4.47
C ALA A 54 15.20 3.41 3.20
N PHE A 55 14.61 4.06 2.19
CA PHE A 55 14.23 3.41 0.93
C PHE A 55 15.46 2.90 0.16
N SER A 56 15.44 1.62 -0.24
CA SER A 56 16.56 0.96 -0.90
C SER A 56 16.09 -0.05 -1.93
N ARG A 57 16.87 -0.21 -3.01
CA ARG A 57 16.67 -1.28 -4.01
C ARG A 57 17.33 -2.59 -3.60
N ASN A 58 18.13 -2.59 -2.53
CA ASN A 58 18.80 -3.79 -2.03
C ASN A 58 17.88 -4.61 -1.11
N ASP A 59 16.74 -4.04 -0.70
CA ASP A 59 15.78 -4.71 0.17
C ASP A 59 14.77 -5.50 -0.68
N SER A 60 15.01 -6.80 -0.85
CA SER A 60 14.07 -7.68 -1.55
C SER A 60 12.71 -7.71 -0.86
N LEU A 61 11.64 -7.73 -1.64
CA LEU A 61 10.29 -7.86 -1.12
C LEU A 61 10.08 -9.23 -0.42
N SER A 62 9.58 -9.19 0.81
CA SER A 62 9.19 -10.35 1.63
C SER A 62 7.74 -10.19 2.11
N PRO A 63 7.01 -11.29 2.38
CA PRO A 63 5.71 -11.24 3.08
C PRO A 63 5.75 -10.54 4.43
N ASP A 64 6.93 -10.45 5.07
CA ASP A 64 7.11 -9.75 6.34
C ASP A 64 7.19 -8.22 6.19
N ASN A 65 7.28 -7.71 4.96
CA ASN A 65 7.29 -6.28 4.72
C ASN A 65 5.87 -5.71 4.80
N TYR A 66 5.71 -4.67 5.63
CA TYR A 66 4.44 -3.97 5.75
C TYR A 66 4.09 -3.14 4.50
N GLU A 67 5.10 -2.53 3.87
CA GLU A 67 4.94 -1.68 2.70
C GLU A 67 5.80 -2.15 1.52
N MET A 68 5.34 -1.85 0.31
CA MET A 68 6.06 -2.10 -0.94
C MET A 68 6.65 -0.80 -1.50
N LEU A 69 7.93 -0.84 -1.89
CA LEU A 69 8.57 0.22 -2.68
C LEU A 69 8.47 -0.15 -4.16
N VAL A 70 7.65 0.57 -4.91
CA VAL A 70 7.43 0.34 -6.34
C VAL A 70 8.16 1.41 -7.14
N ILE A 71 9.04 0.99 -8.04
CA ILE A 71 9.82 1.88 -8.92
C ILE A 71 9.47 1.56 -10.36
N ALA A 72 8.94 2.55 -11.08
CA ALA A 72 8.53 2.41 -12.47
C ALA A 72 9.26 3.41 -13.38
N GLN A 73 9.68 2.96 -14.55
CA GLN A 73 10.35 3.76 -15.58
C GLN A 73 9.58 3.67 -16.91
N LYS A 74 9.37 4.82 -17.55
CA LYS A 74 8.73 4.94 -18.88
C LYS A 74 9.62 4.45 -20.03
#